data_AF-M0EIY5-F1
#
_entry.id   AF-M0EIY5-F1
#
_cell.length_a   1.000
_cell.length_b   1.000
_cell.length_c   1.000
_cell.angle_alpha   90.00
_cell.angle_beta   90.00
_cell.angle_gamma   90.00
#
_symmetry.space_group_name_H-M   'P 1'
#
loop_
_entity.id
_entity.type
_entity.pdbx_description
1 polymer ?
#
loop_
_entity_poly.entity_id
_entity_poly.type
_entity_poly.pdbx_seq_one_letter_code
_entity_poly.pdbx_strand_id
1 'polypeptide(L)'
;MSAKEVVEEIYGIIQEASDIGVEDVFIDLLDSPDASFDDVNKLCRGTNAKPEELKEMCLYNTDDGFELGTWDNEKRQAYIQERTNGNGDKHLSNLDKLQFLRYRYEKGQAVQNYVDKWGVDDDLRELAGRLADVTGDDAYTRVLGDRDITSY
;
A
#
# COMPACT_ATOMS: atom_id res chain seq x y z
N MET A 1 -5.28 24.82 -33.14
CA MET A 1 -4.63 23.70 -32.45
C MET A 1 -3.16 23.98 -32.34
N SER A 2 -2.74 24.43 -31.17
CA SER A 2 -1.34 24.63 -30.81
C SER A 2 -0.74 23.32 -30.29
N ALA A 3 0.57 23.13 -30.45
CA ALA A 3 1.26 21.95 -29.93
C ALA A 3 1.05 21.73 -28.41
N LYS A 4 0.71 22.79 -27.65
CA LYS A 4 0.38 22.67 -26.22
C LYS A 4 -0.97 22.04 -25.96
N GLU A 5 -1.97 22.32 -26.79
CA GLU A 5 -3.32 21.76 -26.64
C GLU A 5 -3.33 20.27 -26.95
N VAL A 6 -2.52 19.84 -27.94
CA VAL A 6 -2.33 18.42 -28.28
C VAL A 6 -1.59 17.67 -27.16
N VAL A 7 -0.62 18.32 -26.51
CA VAL A 7 0.10 17.72 -25.37
C VAL A 7 -0.80 17.56 -24.15
N GLU A 8 -1.64 18.54 -23.83
CA GLU A 8 -2.62 18.45 -22.74
C GLU A 8 -3.67 17.37 -23.00
N GLU A 9 -4.14 17.20 -24.24
CA GLU A 9 -5.03 16.08 -24.59
C GLU A 9 -4.33 14.71 -24.49
N ILE A 10 -3.05 14.60 -24.88
CA ILE A 10 -2.30 13.34 -24.74
C ILE A 10 -2.05 13.01 -23.25
N TYR A 11 -1.75 14.00 -22.40
CA TYR A 11 -1.62 13.77 -20.95
C TYR A 11 -2.97 13.43 -20.29
N GLY A 12 -4.07 14.01 -20.76
CA GLY A 12 -5.42 13.71 -20.28
C GLY A 12 -5.90 12.29 -20.62
N ILE A 13 -5.54 11.77 -21.80
CA ILE A 13 -5.90 10.41 -22.23
C ILE A 13 -5.10 9.33 -21.48
N ILE A 14 -3.87 9.64 -21.02
CA ILE A 14 -3.04 8.67 -20.28
C ILE A 14 -3.50 8.49 -18.84
N GLN A 15 -4.11 9.52 -18.21
CA GLN A 15 -4.64 9.40 -16.84
C GLN A 15 -5.91 8.53 -16.73
N GLU A 16 -6.66 8.33 -17.83
CA GLU A 16 -7.79 7.40 -17.85
C GLU A 16 -7.37 5.92 -18.04
N ALA A 17 -6.10 5.62 -18.32
CA ALA A 17 -5.68 4.30 -18.82
C ALA A 17 -5.05 3.36 -17.78
N SER A 18 -4.81 3.79 -16.54
CA SER A 18 -4.12 2.97 -15.55
C SER A 18 -4.91 2.89 -14.24
N ASP A 19 -5.65 1.79 -14.05
CA ASP A 19 -6.26 1.44 -12.74
C ASP A 19 -5.20 1.18 -11.65
N ILE A 20 -3.92 1.23 -12.02
CA ILE A 20 -2.76 1.01 -11.16
C ILE A 20 -2.59 2.20 -10.22
N GLY A 21 -2.79 1.93 -8.92
CA GLY A 21 -2.78 2.94 -7.86
C GLY A 21 -1.52 2.93 -7.02
N VAL A 22 -1.57 3.63 -5.88
CA VAL A 22 -0.45 3.74 -4.93
C VAL A 22 -0.04 2.36 -4.39
N GLU A 23 -1.00 1.48 -4.14
CA GLU A 23 -0.75 0.14 -3.60
C GLU A 23 0.05 -0.71 -4.61
N ASP A 24 -0.31 -0.66 -5.90
CA ASP A 24 0.41 -1.40 -6.94
C ASP A 24 1.85 -0.93 -7.11
N VAL A 25 2.07 0.39 -7.18
CA VAL A 25 3.43 0.96 -7.26
C VAL A 25 4.26 0.53 -6.06
N PHE A 26 3.67 0.50 -4.87
CA PHE A 26 4.37 0.06 -3.67
C PHE A 26 4.72 -1.44 -3.71
N ILE A 27 3.82 -2.28 -4.23
CA ILE A 27 4.10 -3.71 -4.43
C ILE A 27 5.25 -3.91 -5.42
N ASP A 28 5.26 -3.20 -6.54
CA ASP A 28 6.34 -3.28 -7.53
C ASP A 28 7.69 -2.82 -6.97
N LEU A 29 7.66 -1.82 -6.06
CA LEU A 29 8.87 -1.39 -5.35
C LEU A 29 9.38 -2.46 -4.37
N LEU A 30 8.50 -3.20 -3.70
CA LEU A 30 8.88 -4.29 -2.79
C LEU A 30 9.52 -5.46 -3.54
N ASP A 31 9.06 -5.75 -4.76
CA ASP A 31 9.62 -6.81 -5.62
C ASP A 31 10.98 -6.42 -6.24
N SER A 32 11.35 -5.13 -6.19
CA SER A 32 12.63 -4.65 -6.68
C SER A 32 13.74 -4.80 -5.63
N PRO A 33 14.79 -5.59 -5.89
CA PRO A 33 15.81 -5.93 -4.89
C PRO A 33 16.66 -4.73 -4.42
N ASP A 34 16.76 -3.69 -5.24
CA ASP A 34 17.53 -2.47 -4.98
C ASP A 34 16.68 -1.23 -5.29
N ALA A 35 15.44 -1.23 -4.79
CA ALA A 35 14.50 -0.14 -5.01
C ALA A 35 15.12 1.22 -4.68
N SER A 36 14.84 2.21 -5.53
CA SER A 36 15.38 3.56 -5.40
C SER A 36 14.34 4.63 -5.70
N PHE A 37 14.68 5.89 -5.41
CA PHE A 37 13.81 7.01 -5.78
C PHE A 37 13.63 7.15 -7.31
N ASP A 38 14.59 6.69 -8.12
CA ASP A 38 14.42 6.67 -9.58
C ASP A 38 13.34 5.65 -10.00
N ASP A 39 13.25 4.52 -9.30
CA ASP A 39 12.21 3.51 -9.54
C ASP A 39 10.84 4.03 -9.13
N VAL A 40 10.73 4.76 -8.01
CA VAL A 40 9.49 5.46 -7.64
C VAL A 40 9.02 6.37 -8.78
N ASN A 41 9.93 7.20 -9.32
CA ASN A 41 9.59 8.10 -10.43
C ASN A 41 9.22 7.34 -11.71
N LYS A 42 9.93 6.26 -12.03
CA LYS A 42 9.66 5.44 -13.21
C LYS A 42 8.30 4.77 -13.13
N LEU A 43 8.00 4.13 -12.01
CA LEU A 43 6.73 3.43 -11.80
C LEU A 43 5.56 4.43 -11.80
N CYS A 44 5.69 5.55 -11.08
CA CYS A 44 4.62 6.55 -11.04
C CYS A 44 4.25 7.13 -12.42
N ARG A 45 5.19 7.24 -13.38
CA ARG A 45 4.94 7.81 -14.72
C ARG A 45 3.85 7.08 -15.53
N GLY A 46 3.63 5.80 -15.26
CA GLY A 46 2.66 4.96 -15.98
C GLY A 46 1.37 4.67 -15.19
N THR A 47 1.18 5.32 -14.04
CA THR A 47 0.13 4.98 -13.07
C THR A 47 -0.63 6.22 -12.62
N ASN A 48 -1.70 6.02 -11.86
CA ASN A 48 -2.42 7.12 -11.22
C ASN A 48 -1.77 7.58 -9.91
N ALA A 49 -0.74 6.89 -9.43
CA ALA A 49 0.00 7.26 -8.23
C ALA A 49 1.06 8.34 -8.50
N LYS A 50 1.26 9.21 -7.51
CA LYS A 50 2.33 10.23 -7.53
C LYS A 50 3.38 9.96 -6.45
N PRO A 51 4.66 10.25 -6.70
CA PRO A 51 5.71 10.12 -5.68
C PRO A 51 5.37 10.88 -4.38
N GLU A 52 4.74 12.05 -4.50
CA GLU A 52 4.31 12.84 -3.35
C GLU A 52 3.26 12.12 -2.50
N GLU A 53 2.33 11.39 -3.12
CA GLU A 53 1.30 10.61 -2.40
C GLU A 53 1.94 9.46 -1.62
N LEU A 54 2.87 8.73 -2.25
CA LEU A 54 3.63 7.68 -1.56
C LEU A 54 4.43 8.24 -0.38
N LYS A 55 5.04 9.43 -0.54
CA LYS A 55 5.78 10.10 0.53
C LYS A 55 4.87 10.56 1.66
N GLU A 56 3.71 11.14 1.34
CA GLU A 56 2.70 11.55 2.32
C GLU A 56 2.16 10.37 3.11
N MET A 57 2.04 9.21 2.46
CA MET A 57 1.68 7.93 3.09
C MET A 57 2.83 7.28 3.88
N CYS A 58 4.02 7.89 3.89
CA CYS A 58 5.23 7.33 4.48
C CYS A 58 5.61 5.96 3.89
N LEU A 59 5.28 5.70 2.62
CA LEU A 59 5.62 4.45 1.91
C LEU A 59 7.06 4.41 1.41
N TYR A 60 7.74 5.55 1.37
CA TYR A 60 9.19 5.60 1.27
C TYR A 60 9.71 6.84 2.00
N ASN A 61 11.01 6.83 2.30
CA ASN A 61 11.72 8.01 2.75
C ASN A 61 13.10 8.11 2.10
N THR A 62 13.66 9.32 2.10
CA THR A 62 14.96 9.65 1.50
C THR A 62 15.85 10.40 2.49
N ASP A 63 15.55 10.32 3.79
CA ASP A 63 16.19 11.16 4.81
C ASP A 63 17.61 10.67 5.14
N ASP A 64 17.81 9.34 5.17
CA ASP A 64 19.11 8.69 5.41
C ASP A 64 19.36 7.61 4.33
N GLY A 65 19.22 8.01 3.07
CA GLY A 65 19.15 7.07 1.93
C GLY A 65 17.72 6.65 1.63
N PHE A 66 17.55 5.87 0.55
CA PHE A 66 16.23 5.40 0.14
C PHE A 66 15.84 4.16 0.95
N GLU A 67 14.66 4.21 1.56
CA GLU A 67 14.08 3.11 2.33
C GLU A 67 12.56 3.06 2.11
N LEU A 68 12.02 1.86 1.97
CA LEU A 68 10.58 1.62 1.89
C LEU A 68 9.93 1.59 3.28
N GLY A 69 8.79 2.23 3.40
CA GLY A 69 7.99 2.24 4.62
C GLY A 69 7.11 0.99 4.71
N THR A 70 7.68 -0.11 5.20
CA THR A 70 6.93 -1.36 5.41
C THR A 70 6.33 -1.44 6.81
N TRP A 71 5.82 -2.61 7.21
CA TRP A 71 5.13 -2.82 8.50
C TRP A 71 6.04 -2.54 9.72
N ASP A 72 7.36 -2.66 9.58
CA ASP A 72 8.33 -2.46 10.66
C ASP A 72 8.91 -1.03 10.71
N ASN A 73 8.59 -0.19 9.72
CA ASN A 73 9.07 1.18 9.66
C ASN A 73 8.34 2.09 10.66
N GLU A 74 9.09 2.80 11.51
CA GLU A 74 8.53 3.62 12.59
C GLU A 74 7.64 4.77 12.09
N LYS A 75 8.07 5.48 11.03
CA LYS A 75 7.29 6.60 10.46
C LYS A 75 6.01 6.10 9.82
N ARG A 76 6.08 4.98 9.09
CA ARG A 76 4.91 4.33 8.51
C ARG A 76 3.92 3.87 9.59
N GLN A 77 4.39 3.26 10.67
CA GLN A 77 3.51 2.83 11.75
C GLN A 77 2.89 4.00 12.51
N ALA A 78 3.64 5.09 12.73
CA ALA A 78 3.09 6.32 13.31
C ALA A 78 1.96 6.90 12.43
N TYR A 79 2.18 6.97 11.11
CA TYR A 79 1.18 7.41 10.13
C TYR A 79 -0.13 6.59 10.22
N ILE A 80 -0.02 5.26 10.26
CA ILE A 80 -1.18 4.37 10.28
C ILE A 80 -1.90 4.43 11.64
N GLN A 81 -1.17 4.46 12.74
CA GLN A 81 -1.74 4.52 14.10
C GLN A 81 -2.49 5.82 14.36
N GLU A 82 -1.99 6.95 13.87
CA GLU A 82 -2.67 8.24 13.96
C GLU A 82 -4.05 8.18 13.29
N ARG A 83 -4.15 7.54 12.11
CA ARG A 83 -5.41 7.38 11.37
C ARG A 83 -6.33 6.34 11.98
N THR A 84 -5.77 5.29 12.55
CA THR A 84 -6.55 4.22 13.21
C THR A 84 -7.20 4.70 14.51
N ASN A 85 -6.49 5.55 15.27
CA ASN A 85 -6.92 6.05 16.58
C ASN A 85 -7.55 7.46 16.54
N GLY A 86 -7.43 8.17 15.41
CA GLY A 86 -7.98 9.51 15.23
C GLY A 86 -9.50 9.52 15.06
N ASN A 87 -10.12 10.66 15.34
CA ASN A 87 -11.55 10.91 15.12
C ASN A 87 -11.88 11.34 13.66
N GLY A 88 -10.94 11.20 12.72
CA GLY A 88 -11.04 11.80 11.39
C GLY A 88 -11.72 10.90 10.35
N ASP A 89 -12.46 11.51 9.42
CA ASP A 89 -13.08 10.91 8.22
C ASP A 89 -12.10 10.29 7.20
N LYS A 90 -10.83 10.07 7.56
CA LYS A 90 -9.84 9.48 6.66
C LYS A 90 -9.93 7.95 6.74
N HIS A 91 -10.55 7.35 5.73
CA HIS A 91 -10.55 5.91 5.56
C HIS A 91 -9.12 5.37 5.38
N LEU A 92 -8.82 4.26 6.04
CA LEU A 92 -7.59 3.50 5.85
C LEU A 92 -7.64 2.77 4.50
N SER A 93 -6.54 2.83 3.75
CA SER A 93 -6.35 1.98 2.58
C SER A 93 -6.23 0.50 2.98
N ASN A 94 -6.33 -0.42 2.02
CA ASN A 94 -6.16 -1.84 2.31
C ASN A 94 -4.71 -2.13 2.73
N LEU A 95 -3.74 -1.45 2.12
CA LEU A 95 -2.34 -1.51 2.52
C LEU A 95 -2.12 -1.03 3.97
N ASP A 96 -2.78 0.06 4.39
CA ASP A 96 -2.69 0.54 5.78
C ASP A 96 -3.22 -0.52 6.77
N LYS A 97 -4.38 -1.12 6.46
CA LYS A 97 -4.98 -2.18 7.30
C LYS A 97 -4.02 -3.37 7.43
N LEU A 98 -3.46 -3.86 6.33
CA LEU A 98 -2.58 -5.03 6.33
C LEU A 98 -1.28 -4.78 7.09
N GLN A 99 -0.60 -3.65 6.84
CA GLN A 99 0.63 -3.34 7.57
C GLN A 99 0.37 -3.09 9.07
N PHE A 100 -0.79 -2.54 9.44
CA PHE A 100 -1.18 -2.41 10.84
C PHE A 100 -1.43 -3.77 11.51
N LEU A 101 -2.18 -4.65 10.85
CA LEU A 101 -2.45 -6.00 11.37
C LEU A 101 -1.15 -6.78 11.51
N ARG A 102 -0.27 -6.71 10.50
CA ARG A 102 1.04 -7.35 10.51
C ARG A 102 1.92 -6.86 11.66
N TYR A 103 1.97 -5.54 11.88
CA TYR A 103 2.69 -4.93 13.00
C TYR A 103 2.14 -5.41 14.35
N ARG A 104 0.83 -5.38 14.55
CA ARG A 104 0.20 -5.86 15.80
C ARG A 104 0.47 -7.34 16.04
N TYR A 105 0.38 -8.14 14.99
CA TYR A 105 0.67 -9.57 15.03
C TYR A 105 2.11 -9.85 15.49
N GLU A 106 3.09 -9.12 14.95
CA GLU A 106 4.49 -9.22 15.40
C GLU A 106 4.64 -8.91 16.89
N LYS A 107 3.89 -7.92 17.39
CA LYS A 107 3.93 -7.52 18.80
C LYS A 107 3.09 -8.41 19.72
N GLY A 108 2.53 -9.52 19.22
CA GLY A 108 1.66 -10.42 19.99
C GLY A 108 0.35 -9.78 20.43
N GLN A 109 -0.08 -8.72 19.75
CA GLN A 109 -1.30 -7.99 20.06
C GLN A 109 -2.49 -8.59 19.31
N ALA A 110 -3.69 -8.52 19.92
CA ALA A 110 -4.91 -8.97 19.27
C ALA A 110 -5.20 -8.17 17.98
N VAL A 111 -5.48 -8.91 16.90
CA VAL A 111 -5.84 -8.38 15.57
C VAL A 111 -7.31 -8.59 15.24
N GLN A 112 -7.97 -9.61 15.82
CA GLN A 112 -9.33 -10.01 15.45
C GLN A 112 -10.36 -8.88 15.54
N ASN A 113 -10.29 -8.05 16.60
CA ASN A 113 -11.20 -6.91 16.77
C ASN A 113 -11.15 -5.92 15.58
N TYR A 114 -9.99 -5.79 14.92
CA TYR A 114 -9.82 -4.93 13.75
C TYR A 114 -10.28 -5.63 12.47
N VAL A 115 -9.98 -6.92 12.33
CA VAL A 115 -10.47 -7.77 11.23
C VAL A 115 -11.99 -7.74 11.18
N ASP A 116 -12.67 -7.94 12.32
CA ASP A 116 -14.13 -7.91 12.41
C ASP A 116 -14.69 -6.51 12.15
N LYS A 117 -14.01 -5.46 12.65
CA LYS A 117 -14.44 -4.07 12.49
C LYS A 117 -14.35 -3.58 11.04
N TRP A 118 -13.26 -3.90 10.35
CA TRP A 118 -13.01 -3.43 8.99
C TRP A 118 -13.63 -4.34 7.93
N GLY A 119 -13.90 -5.60 8.29
CA GLY A 119 -14.28 -6.62 7.34
C GLY A 119 -13.08 -7.07 6.50
N VAL A 120 -13.21 -8.26 5.92
CA VAL A 120 -12.25 -8.82 4.98
C VAL A 120 -12.96 -9.12 3.68
N ASP A 121 -12.84 -8.21 2.73
CA ASP A 121 -13.29 -8.36 1.35
C ASP A 121 -12.23 -9.07 0.49
N ASP A 122 -12.57 -9.31 -0.78
CA ASP A 122 -11.69 -10.00 -1.71
C ASP A 122 -10.47 -9.15 -2.07
N ASP A 123 -10.63 -7.82 -2.20
CA ASP A 123 -9.54 -6.88 -2.51
C ASP A 123 -8.46 -6.88 -1.41
N LEU A 124 -8.87 -6.87 -0.13
CA LEU A 124 -7.94 -6.94 1.01
C LEU A 124 -7.20 -8.28 1.05
N ARG A 125 -7.86 -9.39 0.69
CA ARG A 125 -7.22 -10.71 0.60
C ARG A 125 -6.26 -10.82 -0.56
N GLU A 126 -6.63 -10.27 -1.71
CA GLU A 126 -5.79 -10.25 -2.90
C GLU A 126 -4.50 -9.47 -2.61
N LEU A 127 -4.62 -8.28 -2.02
CA LEU A 127 -3.46 -7.49 -1.63
C LEU A 127 -2.59 -8.21 -0.58
N ALA A 128 -3.19 -8.90 0.38
CA ALA A 128 -2.45 -9.71 1.34
C ALA A 128 -1.64 -10.84 0.70
N GLY A 129 -2.21 -11.49 -0.33
CA GLY A 129 -1.50 -12.50 -1.13
C GLY A 129 -0.33 -11.89 -1.88
N ARG A 130 -0.54 -10.79 -2.59
CA ARG A 130 0.53 -10.07 -3.31
C ARG A 130 1.65 -9.64 -2.37
N LEU A 131 1.32 -9.11 -1.18
CA LEU A 131 2.32 -8.74 -0.17
C LEU A 131 3.11 -9.95 0.33
N ALA A 132 2.44 -11.07 0.61
CA ALA A 132 3.12 -12.30 1.01
C ALA A 132 4.07 -12.82 -0.09
N ASP A 133 3.65 -12.76 -1.35
CA ASP A 133 4.46 -13.23 -2.49
C ASP A 133 5.73 -12.37 -2.68
N VAL A 134 5.61 -11.04 -2.71
CA VAL A 134 6.76 -10.15 -2.96
C VAL A 134 7.71 -10.02 -1.76
N THR A 135 7.20 -10.20 -0.53
CA THR A 135 8.03 -10.07 0.69
C THR A 135 8.48 -11.42 1.26
N GLY A 136 7.86 -12.53 0.85
CA GLY A 136 7.99 -13.83 1.50
C GLY A 136 7.38 -13.89 2.91
N ASP A 137 6.55 -12.92 3.29
CA ASP A 137 5.96 -12.83 4.63
C ASP A 137 4.49 -13.31 4.64
N ASP A 138 4.31 -14.61 4.86
CA ASP A 138 2.98 -15.25 5.00
C ASP A 138 2.13 -14.69 6.14
N ALA A 139 2.71 -13.89 7.06
CA ALA A 139 1.90 -13.29 8.11
C ALA A 139 0.88 -12.30 7.55
N TYR A 140 1.10 -11.70 6.37
CA TYR A 140 0.11 -10.83 5.72
C TYR A 140 -1.22 -11.54 5.42
N THR A 141 -1.18 -12.81 5.01
CA THR A 141 -2.40 -13.60 4.79
C THR A 141 -2.94 -14.14 6.12
N ARG A 142 -2.04 -14.60 7.01
CA ARG A 142 -2.42 -15.20 8.30
C ARG A 142 -3.19 -14.26 9.21
N VAL A 143 -2.87 -12.96 9.21
CA VAL A 143 -3.56 -11.98 10.08
C VAL A 143 -5.03 -11.77 9.73
N LEU A 144 -5.45 -12.13 8.51
CA LEU A 144 -6.85 -12.07 8.09
C LEU A 144 -7.66 -13.30 8.52
N GLY A 145 -7.01 -14.32 9.08
CA GLY A 145 -7.60 -15.61 9.43
C GLY A 145 -7.62 -16.58 8.25
N ASP A 146 -7.58 -17.87 8.56
CA ASP A 146 -7.68 -18.93 7.56
C ASP A 146 -9.08 -18.92 6.93
N ARG A 147 -9.15 -19.13 5.61
CA ARG A 147 -10.43 -19.32 4.93
C ARG A 147 -10.93 -20.66 5.44
N ASP A 148 -11.94 -20.68 6.30
CA ASP A 148 -12.65 -21.92 6.57
C ASP A 148 -13.42 -22.29 5.29
N ILE A 149 -12.72 -22.92 4.35
CA ILE A 149 -13.29 -23.54 3.15
C ILE A 149 -13.82 -24.91 3.53
N THR A 150 -14.58 -25.01 4.61
CA THR A 150 -15.40 -26.18 4.89
C THR A 150 -16.71 -25.77 5.53
N SER A 151 -17.76 -25.63 4.72
CA SER A 151 -19.13 -26.09 5.05
C SER A 151 -20.12 -25.71 3.94
N TYR A 152 -20.23 -26.54 2.91
CA TYR A 152 -21.50 -26.90 2.25
C TYR A 152 -21.39 -28.31 1.67
#